data_AF-A0A534VWR7-F1
#
_entry.id   AF-A0A534VWR7-F1
#
_cell.length_a   1.000
_cell.length_b   1.000
_cell.length_c   1.000
_cell.angle_alpha   90.00
_cell.angle_beta   90.00
_cell.angle_gamma   90.00
#
_symmetry.space_group_name_H-M   'P 1'
#
loop_
_entity.id
_entity.type
_entity.pdbx_description
1 polymer ?
#
loop_
_entity_poly.entity_id
_entity_poly.type
_entity_poly.pdbx_seq_one_letter_code
_entity_poly.pdbx_strand_id
1 'polypeptide(L)'
;MRGGTRRGLLLVCVVGVLPLAGCFWRVPRVLRAVTAEELLADLAARRAAVTSLRARARLRSGLTGLWTREALLVRRPDAVRIDVLSP
;
A
#
# COMPACT_ATOMS: atom_id res chain seq x y z
N MET A 1 8.57 48.85 13.44
CA MET A 1 8.20 47.46 13.78
C MET A 1 6.99 47.01 12.95
N ARG A 2 7.15 46.53 11.70
CA ARG A 2 6.02 46.14 10.80
C ARG A 2 6.38 45.00 9.81
N GLY A 3 7.34 44.12 10.15
CA GLY A 3 7.85 43.07 9.24
C GLY A 3 7.51 41.62 9.61
N GLY A 4 7.00 41.36 10.82
CA GLY A 4 6.82 39.99 11.34
C GLY A 4 5.50 39.32 10.95
N THR A 5 4.41 40.08 10.84
CA THR A 5 3.05 39.55 10.65
C THR A 5 2.80 38.97 9.25
N ARG A 6 3.46 39.49 8.20
CA ARG A 6 3.32 38.96 6.83
C ARG A 6 3.99 37.60 6.64
N ARG A 7 5.13 37.36 7.33
CA ARG A 7 5.84 36.06 7.26
C ARG A 7 5.09 34.96 7.99
N GLY A 8 4.50 35.27 9.14
CA GLY A 8 3.68 34.31 9.89
C GLY A 8 2.44 33.84 9.13
N LEU A 9 1.72 34.75 8.48
CA LEU A 9 0.52 34.43 7.70
C LEU A 9 0.84 33.57 6.47
N LEU A 10 1.93 33.86 5.75
CA LEU A 10 2.39 33.04 4.62
C LEU A 10 2.77 31.62 5.06
N LEU A 11 3.40 31.48 6.22
CA LEU A 11 3.80 30.18 6.77
C LEU A 11 2.57 29.35 7.18
N VAL A 12 1.54 29.99 7.75
CA VAL A 12 0.26 29.33 8.06
C VAL A 12 -0.49 28.89 6.80
N CYS A 13 -0.49 29.67 5.72
CA CYS A 13 -1.10 29.26 4.46
C CYS A 13 -0.35 28.09 3.79
N VAL A 14 0.98 28.10 3.81
CA VAL A 14 1.80 27.03 3.21
C VAL A 14 1.72 25.74 4.03
N VAL A 15 1.71 25.82 5.36
CA VAL A 15 1.67 24.64 6.23
C VAL A 15 0.25 24.11 6.45
N GLY A 16 -0.77 24.97 6.41
CA GLY A 16 -2.16 24.59 6.65
C GLY A 16 -2.93 24.13 5.40
N VAL A 17 -2.73 24.76 4.25
CA VAL A 17 -3.59 24.54 3.05
C VAL A 17 -3.01 23.48 2.09
N LEU A 18 -1.68 23.41 1.93
CA LEU A 18 -1.07 22.41 1.04
C LEU A 18 -1.28 20.94 1.46
N PRO A 19 -1.18 20.55 2.75
CA PRO A 19 -1.36 19.14 3.11
C PRO A 19 -2.83 18.70 3.03
N LEU A 20 -3.78 19.63 3.19
CA LEU A 20 -5.22 19.34 3.04
C LEU A 20 -5.64 19.18 1.58
N ALA A 21 -5.00 19.90 0.65
CA ALA A 21 -5.21 19.74 -0.78
C ALA A 21 -4.73 18.37 -1.31
N GLY A 22 -3.70 17.78 -0.70
CA GLY A 22 -3.16 16.47 -1.11
C GLY A 22 -4.10 15.29 -0.83
N CYS A 23 -4.91 15.36 0.23
CA CYS A 23 -5.85 14.29 0.58
C CYS A 23 -7.17 14.37 -0.18
N PHE A 24 -7.60 15.57 -0.58
CA PHE A 24 -8.87 15.77 -1.30
C PHE A 24 -8.81 15.42 -2.80
N TRP A 25 -7.61 15.30 -3.38
CA TRP A 25 -7.43 14.99 -4.81
C TRP A 25 -7.50 13.49 -5.16
N ARG A 26 -7.99 12.63 -4.25
CA ARG A 26 -8.40 11.28 -4.64
C ARG A 26 -9.69 11.38 -5.45
N VAL A 27 -9.53 11.65 -6.74
CA VAL A 27 -10.61 11.55 -7.74
C VAL A 27 -11.33 10.22 -7.49
N PRO A 28 -12.66 10.21 -7.31
CA PRO A 28 -13.41 8.97 -7.26
C PRO A 28 -13.16 8.27 -8.59
N ARG A 29 -12.31 7.23 -8.57
CA ARG A 29 -12.09 6.41 -9.75
C ARG A 29 -13.43 5.78 -10.07
N VAL A 30 -14.01 6.14 -11.20
CA VAL A 30 -15.17 5.43 -11.74
C VAL A 30 -14.75 3.98 -11.88
N LEU A 31 -15.30 3.12 -11.03
CA LEU A 31 -15.09 1.69 -11.14
C LEU A 31 -15.86 1.25 -12.38
N ARG A 32 -15.13 1.04 -13.48
CA ARG A 32 -15.67 0.35 -14.65
C ARG A 32 -16.23 -1.00 -14.18
N ALA A 33 -17.37 -1.41 -14.70
CA ALA A 33 -17.85 -2.77 -14.54
C ALA A 33 -16.82 -3.72 -15.19
N VAL A 34 -16.09 -4.47 -14.37
CA VAL A 34 -15.11 -5.48 -14.79
C VAL A 34 -15.68 -6.84 -14.41
N THR A 35 -15.61 -7.80 -15.31
CA THR A 35 -16.08 -9.16 -15.03
C THR A 35 -15.10 -9.89 -14.10
N ALA A 36 -15.57 -10.91 -13.37
CA ALA A 36 -14.68 -11.71 -12.52
C ALA A 36 -13.56 -12.37 -13.34
N GLU A 37 -13.87 -12.85 -14.54
CA GLU A 37 -12.90 -13.47 -15.44
C GLU A 37 -11.80 -12.50 -15.90
N GLU A 38 -12.17 -11.27 -16.25
CA GLU A 38 -11.19 -10.23 -16.60
C GLU A 38 -10.24 -9.93 -15.44
N LEU A 39 -10.75 -9.89 -14.19
CA LEU A 39 -9.91 -9.69 -13.00
C LEU A 39 -8.97 -10.86 -12.74
N LEU A 40 -9.46 -12.10 -12.89
CA LEU A 40 -8.65 -13.30 -12.70
C LEU A 40 -7.55 -13.40 -13.77
N ALA A 41 -7.87 -13.07 -15.03
CA ALA A 41 -6.91 -13.05 -16.12
C ALA A 41 -5.81 -12.00 -15.89
N ASP A 42 -6.17 -10.76 -15.52
CA ASP A 42 -5.19 -9.71 -15.23
C ASP A 42 -4.33 -10.06 -13.99
N LEU A 43 -4.95 -10.62 -12.95
CA LEU A 43 -4.21 -11.08 -11.76
C LEU A 43 -3.23 -12.21 -12.12
N ALA A 44 -3.64 -13.16 -12.95
CA ALA A 44 -2.79 -14.24 -13.43
C ALA A 44 -1.62 -13.71 -14.26
N ALA A 45 -1.86 -12.74 -15.15
CA ALA A 45 -0.82 -12.10 -15.94
C ALA A 45 0.21 -11.37 -15.06
N ARG A 46 -0.25 -10.57 -14.09
CA ARG A 46 0.62 -9.90 -13.11
C ARG A 46 1.42 -10.89 -12.28
N ARG A 47 0.78 -11.97 -11.85
CA ARG A 47 1.40 -13.03 -11.07
C ARG A 47 2.46 -13.80 -11.87
N ALA A 48 2.24 -14.02 -13.16
CA ALA A 48 3.20 -14.66 -14.07
C ALA A 48 4.40 -13.76 -14.41
N ALA A 49 4.20 -12.44 -14.48
CA ALA A 49 5.29 -11.48 -14.67
C ALA A 49 6.30 -11.47 -13.51
N VAL A 50 5.86 -11.84 -12.29
CA VAL A 50 6.72 -11.94 -11.11
C VAL A 50 7.30 -13.36 -10.99
N THR A 51 8.52 -13.54 -11.50
CA THR A 51 9.23 -14.83 -11.49
C THR A 51 9.86 -15.16 -10.14
N SER A 52 10.27 -14.15 -9.37
CA SER A 52 10.78 -14.34 -8.00
C SER A 52 10.36 -13.20 -7.08
N LEU A 53 10.14 -13.50 -5.81
CA LEU A 53 9.78 -12.53 -4.78
C LEU A 53 10.41 -12.93 -3.45
N ARG A 54 11.07 -11.99 -2.78
CA ARG A 54 11.46 -12.12 -1.37
C ARG A 54 10.77 -11.03 -0.58
N ALA A 55 10.01 -11.40 0.44
CA ALA A 55 9.27 -10.46 1.25
C ALA A 55 9.32 -10.82 2.74
N ARG A 56 9.01 -9.86 3.60
CA ARG A 56 8.70 -10.09 5.01
C ARG A 56 7.25 -9.69 5.24
N ALA A 57 6.50 -10.57 5.89
CA ALA A 57 5.09 -10.36 6.18
C ALA A 57 4.82 -10.43 7.68
N ARG A 58 3.77 -9.75 8.11
CA ARG A 58 3.18 -9.94 9.43
C ARG A 58 1.77 -10.47 9.21
N LEU A 59 1.52 -11.68 9.67
CA LEU A 59 0.22 -12.32 9.57
C LEU A 59 -0.53 -12.08 10.88
N ARG A 60 -1.79 -11.69 10.80
CA ARG A 60 -2.70 -11.73 11.94
C ARG A 60 -3.65 -12.90 11.77
N SER A 61 -3.71 -13.79 12.74
CA SER A 61 -4.55 -14.99 12.64
C SER A 61 -5.29 -15.31 13.93
N GLY A 62 -6.38 -16.07 13.80
CA GLY A 62 -7.21 -16.52 14.92
C GLY A 62 -8.10 -15.44 15.53
N LEU A 63 -9.05 -15.87 16.36
CA LEU A 63 -9.97 -15.01 17.10
C LEU A 63 -9.26 -14.16 18.16
N THR A 64 -8.12 -14.66 18.65
CA THR A 64 -7.24 -13.94 19.59
C THR A 64 -6.44 -12.83 18.91
N GLY A 65 -6.41 -12.80 17.57
CA GLY A 65 -5.77 -11.75 16.79
C GLY A 65 -4.26 -11.69 16.97
N LEU A 66 -3.62 -12.82 17.26
CA LEU A 66 -2.17 -12.92 17.41
C LEU A 66 -1.47 -12.58 16.11
N TRP A 67 -0.37 -11.85 16.24
CA TRP A 67 0.52 -11.57 15.12
C TRP A 67 1.57 -12.68 15.03
N THR A 68 2.04 -12.94 13.82
CA THR A 68 3.25 -13.73 13.55
C THR A 68 4.05 -13.01 12.46
N ARG A 69 5.37 -13.15 12.51
CA ARG A 69 6.31 -12.60 11.52
C ARG A 69 6.80 -13.72 10.63
N GLU A 70 6.72 -13.51 9.32
CA GLU A 70 7.08 -14.51 8.31
C GLU A 70 8.05 -13.91 7.28
N ALA A 71 8.96 -14.73 6.77
CA ALA A 71 9.73 -14.46 5.56
C ALA A 71 9.16 -15.31 4.42
N LEU A 72 8.88 -14.67 3.29
CA LEU A 72 8.32 -15.28 2.10
C LEU A 72 9.39 -15.29 1.00
N LEU A 73 9.59 -16.44 0.38
CA LEU A 73 10.43 -16.60 -0.80
C LEU A 73 9.64 -17.36 -1.87
N VAL A 74 9.34 -16.68 -2.97
CA VAL A 74 8.66 -17.27 -4.13
C VAL A 74 9.65 -17.35 -5.28
N ARG A 75 9.69 -18.50 -5.94
CA ARG A 75 10.37 -18.72 -7.20
C ARG A 75 9.44 -19.51 -8.12
N ARG A 76 8.86 -18.85 -9.11
CA ARG A 76 7.97 -19.49 -10.09
C ARG A 76 8.78 -20.13 -11.22
N PRO A 77 8.27 -21.19 -11.86
CA PRO A 77 6.99 -21.87 -11.56
C PRO A 77 7.05 -22.85 -10.38
N ASP A 78 8.24 -23.09 -9.83
CA ASP A 78 8.54 -24.35 -9.13
C ASP A 78 8.29 -24.34 -7.61
N ALA A 79 8.45 -23.20 -6.92
CA ALA A 79 8.54 -23.19 -5.46
C ALA A 79 7.98 -21.93 -4.79
N VAL A 80 7.26 -22.14 -3.68
CA VAL A 80 6.91 -21.11 -2.70
C VAL A 80 7.36 -21.61 -1.34
N ARG A 81 8.20 -20.82 -0.67
CA ARG A 81 8.71 -21.09 0.68
C ARG A 81 8.27 -19.99 1.63
N ILE A 82 7.80 -20.40 2.80
CA ILE A 82 7.33 -19.53 3.88
C ILE A 82 8.06 -19.97 5.14
N ASP A 83 8.88 -19.08 5.70
CA ASP A 83 9.62 -19.31 6.93
C ASP A 83 9.02 -18.44 8.05
N VAL A 84 8.46 -19.06 9.10
CA VAL A 84 7.94 -18.35 10.27
C VAL A 84 9.11 -17.98 11.18
N LEU A 85 9.28 -16.69 11.47
CA LEU A 85 10.42 -16.16 12.22
C LEU A 85 10.14 -16.03 13.72
N SER A 86 8.93 -15.64 14.09
CA SER A 86 8.51 -15.42 15.48
C SER A 86 6.99 -15.21 15.54
N PRO A 87 6.29 -15.63 16.60
CA PRO A 87 5.04 -14.97 16.98
C PRO A 87 5.30 -13.47 17.25
#